data_AF-A0A8B6EVD4-F1
#
_entry.id   AF-A0A8B6EVD4-F1
#
_cell.length_a   1.000
_cell.length_b   1.000
_cell.length_c   1.000
_cell.angle_alpha   90.00
_cell.angle_beta   90.00
_cell.angle_gamma   90.00
#
_symmetry.space_group_name_H-M   'P 1'
#
loop_
_entity.id
_entity.type
_entity.pdbx_description
1 polymer ?
#
loop_
_entity_poly.entity_id
_entity_poly.type
_entity_poly.pdbx_seq_one_letter_code
_entity_poly.pdbx_strand_id
1 'polypeptide(L)'
;MLGPQENFPPGDRFLKSKCAEVPQAPENLKVKTRTNDKLTLEWTRPKAIGDSKVTGYNISLKMVDSDDWKKIGRGRSFVTSYTIKNLKLDKHYVCSVSAENKVGKGPAAEVESPVVQHQKPVKAIEKARTSKQSIKDKKENEALYSDVVKKNLTSRPTTGKK
;
A
#
# COMPACT_ATOMS: atom_id res chain seq x y z
N MET A 1 -54.55 28.15 -38.01
CA MET A 1 -54.58 26.97 -37.13
C MET A 1 -53.17 26.42 -37.05
N LEU A 2 -52.50 26.58 -35.91
CA LEU A 2 -51.21 25.95 -35.62
C LEU A 2 -51.47 24.99 -34.46
N GLY A 3 -51.17 23.70 -34.66
CA GLY A 3 -51.44 22.62 -33.71
C GLY A 3 -50.70 22.80 -32.37
N PRO A 4 -51.08 22.03 -31.33
CA PRO A 4 -50.60 22.28 -29.97
C PRO A 4 -49.11 21.99 -29.86
N GLN A 5 -48.39 22.90 -29.19
CA GLN A 5 -47.07 22.60 -28.64
C GLN A 5 -47.22 21.47 -27.63
N GLU A 6 -46.62 20.31 -27.96
CA GLU A 6 -46.47 19.18 -27.05
C GLU A 6 -45.60 19.65 -25.87
N ASN A 7 -46.27 19.95 -24.75
CA ASN A 7 -45.66 20.18 -23.45
C ASN A 7 -44.97 18.89 -23.01
N PHE A 8 -43.68 18.75 -23.30
CA PHE A 8 -42.86 17.75 -22.63
C PHE A 8 -42.72 18.14 -21.15
N PRO A 9 -43.09 17.26 -20.20
CA PRO A 9 -42.99 17.59 -18.77
C PRO A 9 -41.52 17.80 -18.37
N PRO A 10 -41.20 18.83 -17.56
CA PRO A 10 -39.87 19.01 -16.99
C PRO A 10 -39.74 18.11 -15.77
N GLY A 11 -39.58 16.81 -15.99
CA GLY A 11 -39.47 15.88 -14.86
C GLY A 11 -39.36 14.42 -15.27
N ASP A 12 -38.28 13.80 -14.81
CA ASP A 12 -38.18 12.37 -14.57
C ASP A 12 -38.11 11.46 -15.81
N ARG A 13 -36.90 11.38 -16.38
CA ARG A 13 -36.02 10.19 -16.29
C ARG A 13 -35.06 10.21 -17.46
N PHE A 14 -34.01 11.01 -17.28
CA PHE A 14 -32.71 10.38 -17.44
C PHE A 14 -32.66 9.26 -16.40
N LEU A 15 -33.19 8.08 -16.74
CA LEU A 15 -32.55 6.86 -16.30
C LEU A 15 -31.15 7.02 -16.84
N LYS A 16 -30.29 7.65 -16.04
CA LYS A 16 -28.84 7.62 -16.14
C LYS A 16 -28.60 6.14 -16.27
N SER A 17 -28.50 5.69 -17.51
CA SER A 17 -28.46 4.27 -17.81
C SER A 17 -27.34 3.81 -16.91
N LYS A 18 -27.63 2.87 -16.01
CA LYS A 18 -26.57 2.16 -15.32
C LYS A 18 -25.90 1.36 -16.42
N CYS A 19 -25.12 2.06 -17.24
CA CYS A 19 -24.25 1.52 -18.25
C CYS A 19 -23.41 0.54 -17.45
N ALA A 20 -23.51 -0.73 -17.80
CA ALA A 20 -22.66 -1.72 -17.19
C ALA A 20 -21.22 -1.23 -17.38
N GLU A 21 -20.57 -0.82 -16.30
CA GLU A 21 -19.24 -0.23 -16.36
C GLU A 21 -18.20 -1.31 -16.08
N VAL A 22 -16.98 -1.11 -16.57
CA VAL A 22 -15.85 -1.95 -16.19
C VAL A 22 -15.59 -1.80 -14.68
N PRO A 23 -15.11 -2.85 -14.00
CA PRO A 23 -14.91 -2.77 -12.55
C PRO A 23 -13.80 -1.78 -12.22
N GLN A 24 -13.85 -1.15 -11.03
CA GLN A 24 -12.73 -0.30 -10.60
C GLN A 24 -11.44 -1.10 -10.37
N ALA A 25 -10.33 -0.38 -10.24
CA ALA A 25 -9.05 -0.96 -9.85
C ALA A 25 -9.17 -1.61 -8.47
N PRO A 26 -8.55 -2.79 -8.25
CA PRO A 26 -8.51 -3.42 -6.94
C PRO A 26 -7.96 -2.47 -5.88
N GLU A 27 -8.55 -2.48 -4.69
CA GLU A 27 -8.14 -1.58 -3.61
C GLU A 27 -7.07 -2.23 -2.74
N ASN A 28 -6.24 -1.43 -2.05
CA ASN A 28 -5.26 -1.92 -1.08
C ASN A 28 -4.30 -3.00 -1.64
N LEU A 29 -3.89 -2.88 -2.91
CA LEU A 29 -2.94 -3.80 -3.52
C LEU A 29 -1.57 -3.68 -2.83
N LYS A 30 -1.10 -4.78 -2.24
CA LYS A 30 0.17 -4.85 -1.50
C LYS A 30 0.87 -6.19 -1.69
N VAL A 31 2.18 -6.18 -1.49
CA VAL A 31 3.00 -7.40 -1.50
C VAL A 31 3.02 -7.99 -0.08
N LYS A 32 2.40 -9.16 0.11
CA LYS A 32 2.28 -9.82 1.42
C LYS A 32 3.53 -10.61 1.81
N THR A 33 4.05 -11.40 0.87
CA THR A 33 5.21 -12.27 1.11
C THR A 33 6.03 -12.33 -0.14
N ARG A 34 7.36 -12.31 0.04
CA ARG A 34 8.29 -12.43 -1.06
C ARG A 34 9.32 -13.50 -0.72
N THR A 35 9.65 -14.30 -1.71
CA THR A 35 10.67 -15.35 -1.66
C THR A 35 11.56 -15.17 -2.90
N ASN A 36 12.66 -15.91 -2.94
CA ASN A 36 13.67 -15.90 -4.00
C ASN A 36 13.06 -16.01 -5.42
N ASP A 37 12.02 -16.83 -5.58
CA ASP A 37 11.37 -17.08 -6.88
C ASP A 37 9.84 -16.83 -6.86
N LYS A 38 9.29 -16.42 -5.71
CA LYS A 38 7.83 -16.31 -5.51
C LYS A 38 7.45 -14.98 -4.89
N LEU A 39 6.31 -14.43 -5.30
CA LEU A 39 5.78 -13.18 -4.76
C LEU A 39 4.28 -13.34 -4.57
N THR A 40 3.84 -13.16 -3.34
CA THR A 40 2.43 -13.22 -2.94
C THR A 40 1.89 -11.81 -2.84
N LEU A 41 0.93 -11.51 -3.72
CA LEU A 41 0.15 -10.29 -3.72
C LEU A 41 -1.13 -10.49 -2.90
N GLU A 42 -1.58 -9.42 -2.26
CA GLU A 42 -2.86 -9.34 -1.58
C GLU A 42 -3.52 -8.01 -1.95
N TRP A 43 -4.80 -8.06 -2.29
CA TRP A 43 -5.61 -6.90 -2.60
C TRP A 43 -7.01 -7.07 -2.03
N THR A 44 -7.83 -6.04 -2.19
CA THR A 44 -9.25 -6.03 -1.81
C THR A 44 -10.10 -5.89 -3.06
N ARG A 45 -11.31 -6.47 -3.02
CA ARG A 45 -12.24 -6.37 -4.14
C ARG A 45 -12.57 -4.90 -4.40
N PRO A 46 -12.57 -4.46 -5.67
CA PRO A 46 -12.94 -3.09 -5.99
C PRO A 46 -14.40 -2.83 -5.65
N LYS A 47 -14.74 -1.56 -5.45
CA LYS A 47 -16.14 -1.13 -5.37
C LYS A 47 -16.79 -1.36 -6.73
N ALA A 48 -17.72 -2.31 -6.81
CA ALA A 48 -18.46 -2.56 -8.04
C ALA A 48 -19.33 -1.33 -8.35
N ILE A 49 -19.10 -0.71 -9.51
CA ILE A 49 -19.97 0.34 -10.05
C ILE A 49 -20.97 -0.35 -10.99
N GLY A 50 -22.26 -0.17 -10.73
CA GLY A 50 -23.34 -0.77 -11.54
C GLY A 50 -23.69 -2.22 -11.17
N ASP A 51 -24.36 -2.92 -12.10
CA ASP A 51 -24.90 -4.27 -11.90
C ASP A 51 -23.97 -5.41 -12.35
N SER A 52 -22.73 -5.10 -12.73
CA SER A 52 -21.76 -6.08 -13.21
C SER A 52 -20.75 -6.48 -12.14
N LYS A 53 -20.95 -7.68 -11.56
CA LYS A 53 -20.03 -8.29 -10.61
C LYS A 53 -18.70 -8.65 -11.28
N VAL A 54 -17.59 -8.45 -10.56
CA VAL A 54 -16.27 -8.91 -10.98
C VAL A 54 -16.30 -10.43 -11.21
N THR A 55 -15.82 -10.89 -12.37
CA THR A 55 -15.74 -12.31 -12.74
C THR A 55 -14.33 -12.86 -12.53
N GLY A 56 -13.31 -12.00 -12.53
CA GLY A 56 -11.95 -12.39 -12.19
C GLY A 56 -10.98 -11.21 -12.10
N TYR A 57 -9.73 -11.54 -11.80
CA TYR A 57 -8.62 -10.58 -11.76
C TYR A 57 -7.53 -11.01 -12.72
N ASN A 58 -7.01 -10.10 -13.53
CA ASN A 58 -5.84 -10.33 -14.38
C ASN A 58 -4.59 -9.82 -13.66
N ILE A 59 -3.61 -10.70 -13.48
CA ILE A 59 -2.34 -10.41 -12.83
C ILE A 59 -1.25 -10.33 -13.89
N SER A 60 -0.60 -9.18 -13.95
CA SER A 60 0.53 -8.91 -14.84
C SER A 60 1.74 -8.48 -14.01
N LEU A 61 2.91 -8.68 -14.56
CA LEU A 61 4.19 -8.40 -13.93
C LEU A 61 5.12 -7.82 -14.99
N LYS A 62 5.74 -6.69 -14.72
CA LYS A 62 6.84 -6.17 -15.54
C LYS A 62 8.09 -5.99 -14.70
N MET A 63 9.25 -5.96 -15.33
CA MET A 63 10.50 -5.59 -14.65
C MET A 63 10.60 -4.07 -14.61
N VAL A 64 11.21 -3.47 -13.60
CA VAL A 64 11.49 -2.01 -13.67
C VAL A 64 12.51 -1.73 -14.78
N ASP A 65 13.43 -2.67 -15.01
CA ASP A 65 14.41 -2.61 -16.11
C ASP A 65 13.80 -2.90 -17.50
N SER A 66 12.54 -3.31 -17.59
CA SER A 66 11.91 -3.68 -18.88
C SER A 66 10.43 -3.34 -18.88
N ASP A 67 9.99 -2.52 -19.82
CA ASP A 67 8.60 -2.04 -19.86
C ASP A 67 7.58 -3.07 -20.39
N ASP A 68 8.03 -4.31 -20.61
CA ASP A 68 7.18 -5.41 -21.07
C ASP A 68 6.33 -6.00 -19.93
N TRP A 69 5.02 -5.77 -20.02
CA TRP A 69 4.04 -6.42 -19.15
C TRP A 69 3.88 -7.90 -19.50
N LYS A 70 4.32 -8.77 -18.59
CA LYS A 70 4.09 -10.21 -18.68
C LYS A 70 2.82 -10.60 -17.95
N LYS A 71 1.87 -11.20 -18.66
CA LYS A 71 0.68 -11.81 -18.04
C LYS A 71 1.11 -13.05 -17.27
N ILE A 72 0.95 -13.02 -15.95
CA ILE A 72 1.28 -14.16 -15.08
C ILE A 72 0.10 -15.12 -14.99
N GLY A 73 -1.10 -14.58 -14.87
CA GLY A 73 -2.29 -15.41 -14.77
C GLY A 73 -3.56 -14.64 -14.48
N ARG A 74 -4.62 -15.41 -14.22
CA ARG A 74 -5.95 -14.89 -13.92
C ARG A 74 -6.46 -15.51 -12.62
N GLY A 75 -6.73 -14.65 -11.63
CA GLY A 75 -7.38 -15.02 -10.37
C GLY A 75 -8.90 -15.10 -10.52
N ARG A 76 -9.53 -15.91 -9.67
CA ARG A 76 -11.00 -16.01 -9.57
C ARG A 76 -11.55 -14.77 -8.85
N SER A 77 -12.79 -14.37 -9.12
CA SER A 77 -13.42 -13.18 -8.51
C SER A 77 -13.46 -13.18 -6.99
N PHE A 78 -13.54 -14.35 -6.37
CA PHE A 78 -13.60 -14.46 -4.92
C PHE A 78 -12.22 -14.46 -4.24
N VAL A 79 -11.16 -14.71 -4.99
CA VAL A 79 -9.78 -14.78 -4.50
C VAL A 79 -9.14 -13.41 -4.70
N THR A 80 -8.65 -12.81 -3.61
CA THR A 80 -7.96 -11.52 -3.63
C THR A 80 -6.50 -11.61 -3.23
N SER A 81 -5.92 -12.80 -3.40
CA SER A 81 -4.50 -13.05 -3.21
C SER A 81 -3.97 -13.91 -4.35
N TYR A 82 -2.73 -13.67 -4.75
CA TYR A 82 -2.14 -14.43 -5.84
C TYR A 82 -0.64 -14.58 -5.68
N THR A 83 -0.15 -15.80 -5.84
CA THR A 83 1.27 -16.11 -5.77
C THR A 83 1.84 -16.23 -7.18
N ILE A 84 2.63 -15.23 -7.56
CA ILE A 84 3.47 -15.22 -8.74
C ILE A 84 4.68 -16.14 -8.47
N LYS A 85 5.07 -16.94 -9.46
CA LYS A 85 6.24 -17.84 -9.45
C LYS A 85 7.17 -17.49 -10.61
N ASN A 86 8.36 -18.10 -10.68
CA ASN A 86 9.35 -17.85 -11.75
C ASN A 86 9.86 -16.41 -11.77
N LEU A 87 10.18 -15.87 -10.58
CA LEU A 87 10.79 -14.55 -10.45
C LEU A 87 12.31 -14.65 -10.42
N LYS A 88 13.00 -13.69 -11.04
CA LYS A 88 14.46 -13.64 -10.98
C LYS A 88 14.90 -12.93 -9.70
N LEU A 89 15.90 -13.50 -9.05
CA LEU A 89 16.64 -12.83 -7.98
C LEU A 89 17.32 -11.57 -8.50
N ASP A 90 17.49 -10.62 -7.59
CA ASP A 90 18.15 -9.32 -7.79
C ASP A 90 17.47 -8.41 -8.83
N LYS A 91 16.18 -8.66 -9.09
CA LYS A 91 15.36 -7.85 -10.00
C LYS A 91 14.25 -7.09 -9.29
N HIS A 92 13.94 -5.92 -9.84
CA HIS A 92 12.81 -5.10 -9.44
C HIS A 92 11.62 -5.43 -10.34
N TYR A 93 10.46 -5.62 -9.73
CA TYR A 93 9.25 -5.98 -10.46
C TYR A 93 8.09 -5.06 -10.08
N VAL A 94 7.35 -4.61 -11.08
CA VAL A 94 6.06 -3.95 -10.90
C VAL A 94 4.96 -4.96 -11.15
N CYS A 95 4.10 -5.13 -10.16
CA CYS A 95 2.94 -6.00 -10.24
C CYS A 95 1.71 -5.17 -10.56
N SER A 96 0.88 -5.65 -11.47
CA SER A 96 -0.37 -4.99 -11.84
C SER A 96 -1.54 -5.96 -11.77
N VAL A 97 -2.59 -5.57 -11.05
CA VAL A 97 -3.80 -6.38 -10.88
C VAL A 97 -4.99 -5.58 -11.39
N SER A 98 -5.72 -6.13 -12.36
CA SER A 98 -6.91 -5.51 -12.94
C SER A 98 -8.13 -6.39 -12.73
N ALA A 99 -9.24 -5.81 -12.35
CA ALA A 99 -10.50 -6.53 -12.28
C ALA A 99 -11.12 -6.68 -13.68
N GLU A 100 -11.81 -7.79 -13.93
CA GLU A 100 -12.55 -8.04 -15.17
C GLU A 100 -13.97 -8.46 -14.83
N ASN A 101 -14.95 -8.00 -15.62
CA ASN A 101 -16.35 -8.39 -15.54
C ASN A 101 -16.91 -8.71 -16.94
N LYS A 102 -18.23 -8.90 -17.05
CA LYS A 102 -18.92 -9.17 -18.33
C LYS A 102 -18.81 -8.02 -19.35
N VAL A 103 -18.55 -6.81 -18.88
CA VAL A 103 -18.37 -5.60 -19.72
C VAL A 103 -16.96 -5.59 -20.30
N GLY A 104 -15.97 -5.89 -19.45
CA GLY A 104 -14.58 -5.95 -19.86
C GLY A 104 -13.61 -5.83 -18.71
N LYS A 105 -12.36 -5.50 -19.06
CA LYS A 105 -11.25 -5.30 -18.14
C LYS A 105 -11.24 -3.85 -17.67
N GLY A 106 -11.26 -3.65 -16.35
CA GLY A 106 -11.15 -2.36 -15.71
C GLY A 106 -9.71 -1.86 -15.57
N PRO A 107 -9.52 -0.66 -15.01
CA PRO A 107 -8.20 -0.14 -14.65
C PRO A 107 -7.45 -1.12 -13.73
N ALA A 108 -6.13 -1.09 -13.84
CA ALA A 108 -5.25 -1.94 -13.06
C ALA A 108 -4.68 -1.16 -11.88
N ALA A 109 -4.64 -1.79 -10.71
CA ALA A 109 -3.87 -1.32 -9.58
C ALA A 109 -2.43 -1.80 -9.76
N GLU A 110 -1.47 -0.89 -9.61
CA GLU A 110 -0.06 -1.18 -9.71
C GLU A 110 0.58 -1.11 -8.33
N VAL A 111 1.48 -2.05 -8.05
CA VAL A 111 2.32 -2.03 -6.84
C VAL A 111 3.73 -2.40 -7.24
N GLU A 112 4.68 -1.58 -6.81
CA GLU A 112 6.09 -1.88 -6.99
C GLU A 112 6.53 -2.86 -5.90
N SER A 113 7.15 -3.97 -6.31
CA SER A 113 7.79 -4.86 -5.37
C SER A 113 9.22 -4.39 -5.12
N PRO A 114 9.65 -4.31 -3.86
CA PRO A 114 11.07 -4.07 -3.56
C PRO A 114 11.94 -5.17 -4.15
N VAL A 115 13.20 -4.85 -4.45
CA VAL A 115 14.20 -5.70 -5.14
C VAL A 115 14.24 -7.11 -4.59
N VAL A 116 13.99 -8.14 -5.41
CA VAL A 116 14.03 -9.57 -5.01
C VAL A 116 15.45 -10.03 -4.67
N GLN A 117 16.09 -9.44 -3.66
CA GLN A 117 17.38 -9.87 -3.15
C GLN A 117 17.21 -11.08 -2.24
N HIS A 118 18.30 -11.85 -2.08
CA HIS A 118 18.49 -12.81 -0.99
C HIS A 118 18.17 -12.09 0.32
N GLN A 119 16.95 -12.25 0.81
CA GLN A 119 16.55 -11.59 2.03
C GLN A 119 17.31 -12.30 3.15
N LYS A 120 18.36 -11.66 3.68
CA LYS A 120 18.83 -11.99 5.02
C LYS A 120 17.59 -11.91 5.94
N PRO A 121 17.30 -12.93 6.76
CA PRO A 121 16.02 -13.04 7.45
C PRO A 121 15.74 -11.76 8.25
N VAL A 122 14.67 -11.04 7.87
CA VAL A 122 14.27 -9.76 8.47
C VAL A 122 13.79 -9.87 9.92
N LYS A 123 13.75 -11.07 10.50
CA LYS A 123 13.49 -11.28 11.94
C LYS A 123 14.62 -10.78 12.85
N ALA A 124 15.74 -10.28 12.31
CA ALA A 124 16.86 -9.75 13.10
C ALA A 124 16.95 -8.21 13.16
N ILE A 125 16.14 -7.44 12.41
CA ILE A 125 16.37 -5.98 12.26
C ILE A 125 15.54 -5.14 13.24
N GLU A 126 14.31 -5.54 13.59
CA GLU A 126 13.50 -4.79 14.56
C GLU A 126 14.04 -4.87 16.00
N LYS A 127 14.70 -5.98 16.38
CA LYS A 127 15.34 -6.08 17.70
C LYS A 127 16.58 -5.19 17.86
N ALA A 128 17.18 -4.71 16.77
CA ALA A 128 18.34 -3.81 16.82
C ALA A 128 17.96 -2.32 16.84
N ARG A 129 16.79 -1.95 16.30
CA ARG A 129 16.34 -0.54 16.25
C ARG A 129 15.76 -0.08 17.59
N THR A 130 15.04 -0.94 18.30
CA THR A 130 14.49 -0.63 19.64
C THR A 130 15.56 -0.65 20.74
N SER A 131 16.73 -1.22 20.49
CA SER A 131 17.80 -1.32 21.49
C SER A 131 18.74 -0.10 21.52
N LYS A 132 18.89 0.65 20.41
CA LYS A 132 19.81 1.81 20.36
C LYS A 132 19.27 3.10 20.98
N GLN A 133 17.94 3.25 21.10
CA GLN A 133 17.36 4.43 21.74
C GLN A 133 17.58 4.40 23.26
N SER A 134 17.37 3.24 23.90
CA SER A 134 17.38 3.13 25.37
C SER A 134 18.76 3.33 26.04
N ILE A 135 19.86 3.14 25.30
CA ILE A 135 21.21 3.32 25.85
C ILE A 135 21.59 4.81 25.92
N LYS A 136 21.08 5.63 25.00
CA LYS A 136 21.42 7.06 24.95
C LYS A 136 20.74 7.84 26.08
N ASP A 137 19.48 7.53 26.35
CA ASP A 137 18.70 8.17 27.41
C ASP A 137 19.25 7.90 28.82
N LYS A 138 19.96 6.78 29.04
CA LYS A 138 20.54 6.47 30.35
C LYS A 138 21.81 7.26 30.66
N LYS A 139 22.65 7.52 29.64
CA LYS A 139 23.94 8.22 29.84
C LYS A 139 23.76 9.73 30.01
N GLU A 140 22.75 10.32 29.38
CA GLU A 140 22.44 11.75 29.53
C GLU A 140 21.74 12.07 30.86
N ASN A 141 20.88 11.17 31.38
CA ASN A 141 20.18 11.41 32.64
C ASN A 141 21.09 11.27 33.88
N GLU A 142 22.07 10.36 33.85
CA GLU A 142 23.06 10.22 34.93
C GLU A 142 24.03 11.41 35.01
N ALA A 143 24.41 11.99 33.85
CA ALA A 143 25.25 13.19 33.80
C ALA A 143 24.54 14.40 34.41
N LEU A 144 23.26 14.62 34.04
CA LEU A 144 22.44 15.72 34.58
C LEU A 144 22.24 15.63 36.09
N TYR A 145 22.06 14.42 36.64
CA TYR A 145 21.90 14.25 38.09
C TYR A 145 23.18 14.65 38.87
N SER A 146 24.35 14.41 38.30
CA SER A 146 25.63 14.77 38.94
C SER A 146 25.93 16.28 38.91
N ASP A 147 25.56 16.98 37.83
CA ASP A 147 25.78 18.41 37.67
C ASP A 147 24.85 19.25 38.57
N VAL A 148 23.59 18.83 38.72
CA VAL A 148 22.63 19.51 39.62
C VAL A 148 23.08 19.41 41.08
N VAL A 149 23.62 18.26 41.50
CA VAL A 149 24.11 18.07 42.88
C VAL A 149 25.36 18.91 43.16
N LYS A 150 26.29 19.04 42.21
CA LYS A 150 27.53 19.83 42.38
C LYS A 150 27.29 21.34 42.42
N LYS A 151 26.30 21.85 41.67
CA LYS A 151 25.93 23.28 41.69
C LYS A 151 25.18 23.69 42.96
N ASN A 152 24.45 22.78 43.60
CA ASN A 152 23.74 23.08 44.85
C ASN A 152 24.64 23.05 46.10
N LEU A 153 25.84 22.45 46.04
CA LEU A 153 26.79 22.44 47.18
C LEU A 153 27.73 23.65 47.24
N THR A 154 27.81 24.48 46.20
CA THR A 154 28.79 25.59 46.11
C THR A 154 28.21 26.97 46.40
N SER A 155 26.93 27.08 46.75
CA SER A 155 26.31 28.36 47.16
C SER A 155 26.37 28.54 48.67
N ARG A 156 27.56 28.85 49.21
CA ARG A 156 27.68 29.44 50.55
C ARG A 156 28.15 30.89 50.39
N PRO A 157 27.32 31.90 50.69
CA PRO A 157 27.74 33.29 50.63
C PRO A 157 28.76 33.55 51.74
N THR A 158 29.99 33.90 51.36
CA THR A 158 30.92 34.59 52.25
C THR A 158 30.45 36.04 52.36
N THR A 159 29.78 36.38 53.46
CA THR A 159 29.63 37.79 53.85
C THR A 159 30.26 37.96 55.22
N GLY A 160 31.51 38.46 55.18
CA GLY A 160 32.17 39.02 56.35
C GLY A 160 31.59 40.39 56.70
N LYS A 161 31.41 40.62 58.01
CA LYS A 161 31.24 41.89 58.75
C LYS A 161 30.77 41.47 60.15
N LYS A 162 31.34 41.86 61.27
CA LYS A 162 32.29 42.91 61.67
C LYS A 162 33.20 42.36 62.77
#